data_AF-A0A554PM86-F1
#
_entry.id   AF-A0A554PM86-F1
#
_cell.length_a   1.000
_cell.length_b   1.000
_cell.length_c   1.000
_cell.angle_alpha   90.00
_cell.angle_beta   90.00
_cell.angle_gamma   90.00
#
_symmetry.space_group_name_H-M   'P 1'
#
loop_
_entity.id
_entity.type
_entity.pdbx_description
1 polymer ?
#
loop_
_entity_poly.entity_id
_entity_poly.type
_entity_poly.pdbx_seq_one_letter_code
_entity_poly.pdbx_strand_id
1 'polypeptide(L)'
;MFSRTQRSSAFLATSLSTLILSSLSLPAQAVEFNSSSASYSDRISALHQEVDLKFTVRPSGFTVDDLQKLQDGLKSSTAELEKLKDLVNSQARLIEELKRNTGSSSSSNASEMSNLKKTTGEQANQLKKLETQLEEFKRNSGCSSSSSSSSELSSLKSTVSSQAGELDKLGKQIEELKRGSSSSSSSSSSELSSLKSTVSSQASTLDKLASQIDDLKRGSSSSSSSNSSELSSLKSEVSNQGQNLDQLKRSLEDLRSKVK
;
A
#
# COMPACT_ATOMS: atom_id res chain seq x y z
N MET A 1 -68.26 -40.15 73.74
CA MET A 1 -69.67 -40.43 73.42
C MET A 1 -69.77 -41.89 72.98
N PHE A 2 -70.56 -42.67 73.72
CA PHE A 2 -71.19 -43.98 73.44
C PHE A 2 -70.32 -45.12 72.84
N SER A 3 -69.88 -46.10 73.65
CA SER A 3 -70.58 -47.34 74.11
C SER A 3 -70.39 -48.52 73.14
N ARG A 4 -69.64 -49.57 73.55
CA ARG A 4 -70.09 -50.95 73.95
C ARG A 4 -70.85 -51.68 72.83
N THR A 5 -70.45 -52.87 72.37
CA THR A 5 -70.56 -54.21 73.03
C THR A 5 -69.79 -55.21 72.14
N GLN A 6 -68.85 -56.07 72.54
CA GLN A 6 -68.80 -57.21 73.47
C GLN A 6 -69.93 -58.27 73.37
N ARG A 7 -69.48 -59.53 73.28
CA ARG A 7 -70.17 -60.85 73.39
C ARG A 7 -70.46 -61.49 72.02
N SER A 8 -70.27 -62.80 71.80
CA SER A 8 -70.10 -63.91 72.74
C SER A 8 -69.42 -65.10 72.08
N SER A 9 -68.45 -65.68 72.77
CA SER A 9 -68.08 -67.09 72.70
C SER A 9 -69.26 -67.94 73.22
N ALA A 10 -69.65 -68.98 72.49
CA ALA A 10 -70.55 -70.01 72.96
C ALA A 10 -69.91 -71.38 72.75
N PHE A 11 -69.87 -72.12 73.84
CA PHE A 11 -69.25 -73.41 74.04
C PHE A 11 -70.03 -74.55 73.35
N LEU A 12 -69.28 -75.62 73.09
CA LEU A 12 -69.67 -77.02 72.91
C LEU A 12 -70.94 -77.47 73.65
N ALA A 13 -71.81 -78.20 72.93
CA ALA A 13 -72.68 -79.25 73.44
C ALA A 13 -73.04 -80.15 72.24
N THR A 14 -72.33 -81.24 71.96
CA THR A 14 -72.56 -82.60 72.49
C THR A 14 -74.05 -82.98 72.61
N SER A 15 -74.60 -83.55 71.54
CA SER A 15 -75.72 -84.50 71.66
C SER A 15 -75.52 -85.62 70.64
N LEU A 16 -75.01 -86.73 71.17
CA LEU A 16 -74.83 -88.03 70.55
C LEU A 16 -76.21 -88.67 70.33
N SER A 17 -76.62 -88.88 69.07
CA SER A 17 -77.76 -89.73 68.74
C SER A 17 -77.34 -90.77 67.71
N THR A 18 -77.27 -91.99 68.22
CA THR A 18 -76.95 -93.26 67.58
C THR A 18 -77.91 -93.58 66.44
N LEU A 19 -77.40 -93.74 65.22
CA LEU A 19 -78.10 -94.45 64.15
C LEU A 19 -77.49 -95.85 64.03
N ILE A 20 -78.26 -96.85 64.42
CA ILE A 20 -77.91 -98.27 64.36
C ILE A 20 -77.90 -98.69 62.89
N LEU A 21 -76.73 -99.08 62.40
CA LEU A 21 -76.46 -99.48 61.03
C LEU A 21 -76.72 -100.99 60.87
N SER A 22 -77.90 -101.35 60.40
CA SER A 22 -78.26 -102.71 60.00
C SER A 22 -77.62 -103.07 58.65
N SER A 23 -76.56 -103.89 58.70
CA SER A 23 -76.13 -104.86 57.69
C SER A 23 -76.17 -104.43 56.21
N LEU A 24 -75.05 -103.89 55.72
CA LEU A 24 -74.56 -104.22 54.37
C LEU A 24 -73.03 -104.17 54.35
N SER A 25 -72.41 -105.34 54.31
CA SER A 25 -70.97 -105.52 54.13
C SER A 25 -70.57 -105.07 52.73
N LEU A 26 -70.16 -103.81 52.57
CA LEU A 26 -69.30 -103.38 51.49
C LEU A 26 -68.00 -102.86 52.12
N PRO A 27 -66.82 -103.08 51.51
CA PRO A 27 -65.60 -102.42 51.94
C PRO A 27 -65.67 -100.93 51.55
N ALA A 28 -66.45 -100.13 52.29
CA ALA A 28 -66.41 -98.69 52.20
C ALA A 28 -65.17 -98.23 52.98
N GLN A 29 -64.07 -98.03 52.26
CA GLN A 29 -62.88 -97.37 52.81
C GLN A 29 -63.32 -95.98 53.30
N ALA A 30 -63.29 -95.75 54.61
CA ALA A 30 -63.67 -94.47 55.20
C ALA A 30 -62.67 -93.39 54.72
N VAL A 31 -63.19 -92.27 54.25
CA VAL A 31 -62.37 -91.10 53.92
C VAL A 31 -61.89 -90.50 55.24
N GLU A 32 -60.63 -90.77 55.59
CA GLU A 32 -59.98 -90.22 56.78
C GLU A 32 -59.28 -88.91 56.42
N PHE A 33 -59.63 -87.83 57.12
CA PHE A 33 -58.97 -86.54 56.95
C PHE A 33 -57.73 -86.50 57.85
N ASN A 34 -56.56 -86.62 57.24
CA ASN A 34 -55.27 -86.48 57.92
C ASN A 34 -54.82 -85.01 57.89
N SER A 35 -54.33 -84.48 59.01
CA SER A 35 -53.80 -83.11 59.15
C SER A 35 -52.36 -82.95 58.65
N SER A 36 -51.73 -84.02 58.19
CA SER A 36 -50.38 -83.98 57.60
C SER A 36 -50.39 -83.26 56.26
N SER A 37 -49.31 -82.56 55.91
CA SER A 37 -49.16 -81.91 54.61
C SER A 37 -49.27 -82.93 53.48
N ALA A 38 -49.94 -82.55 52.38
CA ALA A 38 -50.02 -83.38 51.19
C ALA A 38 -48.62 -83.71 50.66
N SER A 39 -48.41 -84.96 50.25
CA SER A 39 -47.17 -85.41 49.65
C SER A 39 -47.03 -84.90 48.21
N TYR A 40 -45.79 -84.81 47.73
CA TYR A 40 -45.43 -84.47 46.35
C TYR A 40 -46.24 -85.26 45.30
N SER A 41 -46.48 -86.55 45.56
CA SER A 41 -47.16 -87.47 44.65
C SER A 41 -48.69 -87.43 44.75
N ASP A 42 -49.22 -86.69 45.73
CA ASP A 42 -50.67 -86.65 45.95
C ASP A 42 -51.35 -85.91 44.81
N ARG A 43 -52.47 -86.46 44.35
CA ARG A 43 -53.27 -85.86 43.28
C ARG A 43 -54.27 -84.87 43.86
N ILE A 44 -54.43 -83.74 43.18
CA ILE A 44 -55.41 -82.74 43.59
C ILE A 44 -56.81 -83.28 43.32
N SER A 45 -57.65 -83.30 44.36
CA SER A 45 -59.02 -83.79 44.26
C SER A 45 -59.91 -82.75 43.55
N ALA A 46 -60.59 -83.16 42.49
CA ALA A 46 -61.58 -82.34 41.79
C ALA A 46 -62.99 -82.87 42.08
N LEU A 47 -63.92 -81.95 42.32
CA LEU A 47 -65.32 -82.27 42.56
C LEU A 47 -66.05 -82.26 41.21
N HIS A 48 -66.62 -83.40 40.81
CA HIS A 48 -67.36 -83.56 39.57
C HIS A 48 -68.84 -83.71 39.87
N GLN A 49 -69.67 -82.85 39.27
CA GLN A 49 -71.13 -82.95 39.33
C GLN A 49 -71.63 -83.76 38.13
N GLU A 50 -72.23 -84.91 38.42
CA GLU A 50 -72.89 -85.76 37.43
C GLU A 50 -74.29 -85.20 37.12
N VAL A 51 -74.85 -85.60 35.96
CA VAL A 51 -76.12 -85.08 35.41
C VAL A 51 -77.30 -85.20 36.41
N ASP A 52 -77.22 -86.16 37.33
CA ASP A 52 -78.26 -86.46 38.33
C ASP A 52 -78.07 -85.71 39.68
N LEU A 53 -77.35 -84.57 39.70
CA LEU A 53 -77.00 -83.80 40.90
C LEU A 53 -76.12 -84.56 41.92
N LYS A 54 -75.54 -85.69 41.52
CA LYS A 54 -74.60 -86.46 42.34
C LYS A 54 -73.19 -85.89 42.22
N PHE A 55 -72.54 -85.63 43.35
CA PHE A 55 -71.16 -85.16 43.39
C PHE A 55 -70.20 -86.32 43.66
N THR A 56 -69.21 -86.50 42.78
CA THR A 56 -68.12 -87.46 42.98
C THR A 56 -66.79 -86.75 43.07
N VAL A 57 -65.95 -87.17 44.02
CA VAL A 57 -64.56 -86.69 44.12
C VAL A 57 -63.71 -87.56 43.20
N ARG A 58 -63.10 -86.95 42.19
CA ARG A 58 -62.21 -87.60 41.24
C ARG A 58 -60.81 -87.03 41.44
N PRO A 59 -59.75 -87.86 41.50
CA PRO A 59 -58.40 -87.32 41.46
C PRO A 59 -58.18 -86.66 40.10
N SER A 60 -57.68 -85.43 40.10
CA SER A 60 -57.35 -84.71 38.87
C SER A 60 -56.09 -85.31 38.20
N GLY A 61 -55.83 -84.87 36.97
CA GLY A 61 -54.59 -85.20 36.26
C GLY A 61 -53.33 -84.53 36.85
N PHE A 62 -53.47 -83.67 37.85
CA PHE A 62 -52.39 -82.86 38.42
C PHE A 62 -52.02 -83.32 39.83
N THR A 63 -50.72 -83.28 40.13
CA THR A 63 -50.15 -83.57 41.44
C THR A 63 -49.80 -82.30 42.20
N VAL A 64 -49.53 -82.42 43.51
CA VAL A 64 -48.99 -81.33 44.33
C VAL A 64 -47.64 -80.84 43.78
N ASP A 65 -46.82 -81.75 43.24
CA ASP A 65 -45.58 -81.39 42.53
C ASP A 65 -45.81 -80.48 41.33
N ASP A 66 -46.82 -80.77 40.51
CA ASP A 66 -47.13 -79.96 39.33
C ASP A 66 -47.56 -78.54 39.74
N LEU A 67 -48.29 -78.41 40.86
CA LEU A 67 -48.63 -77.11 41.45
C LEU A 67 -47.40 -76.38 42.02
N GLN A 68 -46.48 -77.10 42.65
CA GLN A 68 -45.24 -76.52 43.17
C GLN A 68 -44.35 -76.03 42.02
N LYS A 69 -44.19 -76.84 40.97
CA LYS A 69 -43.49 -76.46 39.74
C LYS A 69 -44.12 -75.24 39.06
N LEU A 70 -45.45 -75.17 39.01
CA LEU A 70 -46.16 -74.01 38.50
C LEU A 70 -45.88 -72.78 39.36
N GLN A 71 -45.94 -72.92 40.69
CA GLN A 71 -45.65 -71.83 41.62
C GLN A 71 -44.23 -71.30 41.47
N ASP A 72 -43.25 -72.20 41.36
CA ASP A 72 -41.85 -71.81 41.21
C ASP A 72 -41.57 -71.22 39.83
N GLY A 73 -42.25 -71.71 38.78
CA GLY A 73 -42.27 -71.08 37.46
C GLY A 73 -42.82 -69.65 37.49
N LEU A 74 -43.92 -69.41 38.22
CA LEU A 74 -44.50 -68.08 38.41
C LEU A 74 -43.55 -67.14 39.17
N LYS A 75 -42.88 -67.63 40.23
CA LYS A 75 -41.87 -66.84 40.96
C LYS A 75 -40.69 -66.46 40.06
N SER A 76 -40.19 -67.40 39.26
CA SER A 76 -39.11 -67.16 38.31
C SER A 76 -39.52 -66.12 37.26
N SER A 77 -40.70 -66.28 36.66
CA SER A 77 -41.23 -65.34 35.69
C SER A 77 -41.42 -63.93 36.27
N THR A 78 -41.89 -63.83 37.52
CA THR A 78 -42.01 -62.54 38.22
C THR A 78 -40.64 -61.88 38.42
N ALA A 79 -39.61 -62.64 38.78
CA ALA A 79 -38.25 -62.13 38.94
C ALA A 79 -37.63 -61.67 37.61
N GLU A 80 -37.89 -62.37 36.51
CA GLU A 80 -37.47 -61.95 35.17
C GLU A 80 -38.16 -60.66 34.73
N LEU A 81 -39.46 -60.51 35.00
CA LEU A 81 -40.20 -59.29 34.68
C LEU A 81 -39.64 -58.06 35.39
N GLU A 82 -39.28 -58.16 36.67
CA GLU A 82 -38.65 -57.04 37.38
C GLU A 82 -37.27 -56.70 36.79
N LYS A 83 -36.46 -57.70 36.43
CA LYS A 83 -35.17 -57.46 35.74
C LYS A 83 -35.36 -56.77 34.39
N LEU A 84 -36.35 -57.20 33.60
CA LEU A 84 -36.66 -56.57 32.32
C LEU A 84 -37.11 -55.12 32.50
N LYS A 85 -37.95 -54.86 33.50
CA LYS A 85 -38.41 -53.52 33.84
C LYS A 85 -37.26 -52.60 34.26
N ASP A 86 -36.32 -53.09 35.04
CA ASP A 86 -35.10 -52.36 35.39
C ASP A 86 -34.24 -52.05 34.15
N LEU A 87 -34.08 -53.04 33.26
CA LEU A 87 -33.36 -52.85 32.00
C LEU A 87 -34.04 -51.80 31.11
N VAL A 88 -35.37 -51.86 30.98
CA VAL A 88 -36.17 -50.88 30.22
C VAL A 88 -36.03 -49.49 30.82
N ASN A 89 -36.08 -49.34 32.14
CA ASN A 89 -35.86 -48.06 32.81
C ASN A 89 -34.44 -47.51 32.57
N SER A 90 -33.43 -48.39 32.62
CA SER A 90 -32.05 -48.01 32.30
C SER A 90 -31.92 -47.56 30.84
N GLN A 91 -32.54 -48.28 29.90
CA GLN A 91 -32.53 -47.92 28.48
C GLN A 91 -33.25 -46.58 28.26
N ALA A 92 -34.39 -46.34 28.91
CA ALA A 92 -35.10 -45.07 28.81
C ALA A 92 -34.23 -43.89 29.25
N ARG A 93 -33.49 -44.05 30.36
CA ARG A 93 -32.52 -43.04 30.82
C ARG A 93 -31.39 -42.81 29.81
N LEU A 94 -30.80 -43.88 29.27
CA LEU A 94 -29.75 -43.78 28.26
C LEU A 94 -30.23 -43.09 26.98
N ILE A 95 -31.45 -43.41 26.52
CA ILE A 95 -32.05 -42.76 25.34
C ILE A 95 -32.27 -41.27 25.61
N GLU A 96 -32.75 -40.91 26.80
CA GLU A 96 -32.95 -39.51 27.17
C GLU A 96 -31.63 -38.73 27.22
N GLU A 97 -30.57 -39.33 27.76
CA GLU A 97 -29.24 -38.73 27.81
C GLU A 97 -28.63 -38.57 26.41
N LEU A 98 -28.74 -39.61 25.55
CA LEU A 98 -28.32 -39.53 24.15
C LEU A 98 -29.08 -38.44 23.38
N LYS A 99 -30.40 -38.33 23.60
CA LYS A 99 -31.25 -37.30 22.98
C LYS A 99 -30.83 -35.90 23.42
N ARG A 100 -30.55 -35.72 24.72
CA ARG A 100 -30.09 -34.45 25.28
C ARG A 100 -28.72 -34.05 24.74
N ASN A 101 -27.78 -35.00 24.71
CA ASN A 101 -26.42 -34.77 24.20
C ASN A 101 -26.43 -34.45 22.70
N THR A 102 -27.21 -35.19 21.90
CA THR A 102 -27.33 -34.95 20.46
C THR A 102 -27.98 -33.60 20.17
N GLY A 103 -29.05 -33.25 20.90
CA GLY A 103 -29.73 -31.97 20.77
C GLY A 103 -28.79 -30.78 21.05
N SER A 104 -28.13 -30.77 22.21
CA SER A 104 -27.22 -29.69 22.60
C SER A 104 -25.97 -29.59 21.70
N SER A 105 -25.43 -30.71 21.24
CA SER A 105 -24.28 -30.72 20.33
C SER A 105 -24.66 -30.19 18.94
N SER A 106 -25.85 -30.54 18.45
CA SER A 106 -26.31 -30.10 17.13
C SER A 106 -26.56 -28.59 17.05
N SER A 107 -27.09 -27.97 18.11
CA SER A 107 -27.33 -26.53 18.15
C SER A 107 -26.03 -25.73 18.19
N SER A 108 -25.06 -26.15 19.00
CA SER A 108 -23.76 -25.47 19.11
C SER A 108 -22.98 -25.56 17.80
N ASN A 109 -22.92 -26.76 17.20
CA ASN A 109 -22.25 -26.97 15.92
C ASN A 109 -22.89 -26.17 14.77
N ALA A 110 -24.23 -26.04 14.76
CA ALA A 110 -24.93 -25.24 13.75
C ALA A 110 -24.61 -23.75 13.85
N SER A 111 -24.55 -23.20 15.08
CA SER A 111 -24.17 -21.80 15.30
C SER A 111 -22.71 -21.54 14.94
N GLU A 112 -21.79 -22.43 15.33
CA GLU A 112 -20.37 -22.33 14.96
C GLU A 112 -20.17 -22.40 13.44
N MET A 113 -20.84 -23.33 12.76
CA MET A 113 -20.78 -23.45 11.31
C MET A 113 -21.30 -22.20 10.60
N SER A 114 -22.38 -21.59 11.10
CA SER A 114 -22.91 -20.33 10.58
C SER A 114 -21.90 -19.19 10.71
N ASN A 115 -21.27 -19.08 11.89
CA ASN A 115 -20.25 -18.08 12.15
C ASN A 115 -19.03 -18.28 11.24
N LEU A 116 -18.53 -19.50 11.12
CA LEU A 116 -17.41 -19.84 10.23
C LEU A 116 -17.71 -19.54 8.76
N LYS A 117 -18.94 -19.83 8.31
CA LYS A 117 -19.38 -19.50 6.94
C LYS A 117 -19.40 -17.99 6.71
N LYS A 118 -19.85 -17.22 7.70
CA LYS A 118 -19.86 -15.75 7.65
C LYS A 118 -18.43 -15.19 7.59
N THR A 119 -17.54 -15.61 8.48
CA THR A 119 -16.14 -15.16 8.50
C THR A 119 -15.40 -15.53 7.22
N THR A 120 -15.63 -16.74 6.70
CA THR A 120 -15.07 -17.18 5.42
C THR A 120 -15.55 -16.31 4.25
N GLY A 121 -16.84 -15.96 4.23
CA GLY A 121 -17.40 -15.04 3.22
C GLY A 121 -16.81 -13.63 3.30
N GLU A 122 -16.64 -13.10 4.52
CA GLU A 122 -16.00 -11.80 4.75
C GLU A 122 -14.53 -11.81 4.28
N GLN A 123 -13.77 -12.85 4.61
CA GLN A 123 -12.39 -13.03 4.15
C GLN A 123 -12.29 -13.13 2.62
N ALA A 124 -13.20 -13.85 1.97
CA ALA A 124 -13.23 -13.95 0.50
C ALA A 124 -13.48 -12.57 -0.15
N ASN A 125 -14.36 -11.76 0.42
CA ASN A 125 -14.61 -10.40 -0.05
C ASN A 125 -13.40 -9.48 0.16
N GLN A 126 -12.71 -9.60 1.30
CA GLN A 126 -11.48 -8.86 1.56
C GLN A 126 -10.37 -9.22 0.57
N LEU A 127 -10.16 -10.52 0.29
CA LEU A 127 -9.20 -10.99 -0.71
C LEU A 127 -9.52 -10.43 -2.09
N LYS A 128 -10.79 -10.48 -2.52
CA LYS A 128 -11.21 -9.91 -3.80
C LYS A 128 -10.92 -8.40 -3.88
N LYS A 129 -11.14 -7.66 -2.78
CA LYS A 129 -10.82 -6.23 -2.72
C LYS A 129 -9.31 -5.99 -2.83
N LEU A 130 -8.50 -6.75 -2.10
CA LEU A 130 -7.04 -6.66 -2.19
C LEU A 130 -6.53 -7.01 -3.59
N GLU A 131 -7.10 -8.02 -4.23
CA GLU A 131 -6.78 -8.39 -5.62
C GLU A 131 -7.09 -7.23 -6.59
N THR A 132 -8.26 -6.60 -6.47
CA THR A 132 -8.59 -5.43 -7.29
C THR A 132 -7.64 -4.26 -7.05
N GLN A 133 -7.25 -4.01 -5.80
CA GLN A 133 -6.30 -2.95 -5.45
C GLN A 133 -4.89 -3.26 -5.98
N LEU A 134 -4.47 -4.52 -5.95
CA LEU A 134 -3.18 -4.95 -6.48
C LEU A 134 -3.14 -4.79 -8.01
N GLU A 135 -4.21 -5.19 -8.71
CA GLU A 135 -4.34 -4.99 -10.15
C GLU A 135 -4.35 -3.50 -10.52
N GLU A 136 -5.07 -2.67 -9.76
CA GLU A 136 -5.05 -1.22 -9.96
C GLU A 136 -3.66 -0.64 -9.71
N PHE A 137 -2.98 -1.04 -8.63
CA PHE A 137 -1.62 -0.62 -8.34
C PHE A 137 -0.65 -1.03 -9.45
N LYS A 138 -0.75 -2.28 -9.94
CA LYS A 138 0.08 -2.82 -11.03
C LYS A 138 -0.17 -2.08 -12.35
N ARG A 139 -1.43 -1.75 -12.65
CA ARG A 139 -1.78 -0.92 -13.81
C ARG A 139 -1.23 0.50 -13.67
N ASN A 140 -1.33 1.10 -12.49
CA ASN A 140 -0.85 2.45 -12.23
C ASN A 140 0.68 2.55 -12.27
N SER A 141 1.38 1.56 -11.70
CA SER A 141 2.84 1.48 -11.74
C SER A 141 3.37 1.04 -13.11
N GLY A 142 2.60 0.29 -13.89
CA GLY A 142 2.97 -0.12 -15.24
C GLY A 142 2.77 0.94 -16.33
N CYS A 143 1.76 1.80 -16.22
CA CYS A 143 1.30 2.59 -17.37
C CYS A 143 1.33 4.12 -17.18
N SER A 144 1.17 4.64 -15.97
CA SER A 144 0.86 6.08 -15.79
C SER A 144 2.03 6.95 -15.36
N SER A 145 3.03 6.40 -14.66
CA SER A 145 4.18 7.17 -14.19
C SER A 145 5.44 6.98 -15.04
N SER A 146 5.59 5.83 -15.70
CA SER A 146 6.77 5.51 -16.53
C SER A 146 6.70 6.16 -17.92
N SER A 147 5.53 6.19 -18.55
CA SER A 147 5.34 6.70 -19.92
C SER A 147 5.43 8.23 -20.00
N SER A 148 4.75 8.95 -19.10
CA SER A 148 4.79 10.41 -19.02
C SER A 148 6.16 10.91 -18.56
N SER A 149 6.76 10.29 -17.54
CA SER A 149 8.12 10.68 -17.12
C SER A 149 9.16 10.38 -18.22
N SER A 150 8.97 9.32 -19.00
CA SER A 150 9.87 8.98 -20.10
C SER A 150 9.77 9.97 -21.27
N SER A 151 8.56 10.42 -21.62
CA SER A 151 8.37 11.40 -22.70
C SER A 151 8.84 12.79 -22.30
N GLU A 152 8.58 13.20 -21.05
CA GLU A 152 9.13 14.42 -20.47
C GLU A 152 10.66 14.39 -20.45
N LEU A 153 11.26 13.28 -19.99
CA LEU A 153 12.71 13.13 -19.93
C LEU A 153 13.35 13.14 -21.33
N SER A 154 12.70 12.51 -22.32
CA SER A 154 13.14 12.55 -23.72
C SER A 154 13.05 13.97 -24.31
N SER A 155 12.00 14.70 -23.97
CA SER A 155 11.82 16.09 -24.40
C SER A 155 12.88 16.98 -23.76
N LEU A 156 13.09 16.85 -22.46
CA LEU A 156 14.12 17.59 -21.71
C LEU A 156 15.52 17.32 -22.25
N LYS A 157 15.84 16.05 -22.56
CA LYS A 157 17.13 15.66 -23.14
C LYS A 157 17.36 16.28 -24.52
N SER A 158 16.30 16.37 -25.34
CA SER A 158 16.34 17.06 -26.63
C SER A 158 16.60 18.55 -26.46
N THR A 159 15.88 19.22 -25.54
CA THR A 159 16.07 20.64 -25.24
C THR A 159 17.49 20.93 -24.73
N VAL A 160 18.00 20.14 -23.78
CA VAL A 160 19.37 20.29 -23.26
C VAL A 160 20.41 20.09 -24.37
N SER A 161 20.19 19.13 -25.27
CA SER A 161 21.11 18.91 -26.41
C SER A 161 21.12 20.09 -27.38
N SER A 162 19.94 20.66 -27.67
CA SER A 162 19.83 21.88 -28.49
C SER A 162 20.52 23.07 -27.83
N GLN A 163 20.28 23.28 -26.53
CA GLN A 163 20.94 24.35 -25.76
C GLN A 163 22.45 24.19 -25.72
N ALA A 164 22.97 22.97 -25.54
CA ALA A 164 24.40 22.69 -25.59
C ALA A 164 25.00 23.05 -26.96
N GLY A 165 24.29 22.74 -28.06
CA GLY A 165 24.69 23.13 -29.41
C GLY A 165 24.67 24.64 -29.65
N GLU A 166 23.71 25.36 -29.08
CA GLU A 166 23.66 26.82 -29.13
C GLU A 166 24.79 27.47 -28.32
N LEU A 167 25.09 26.96 -27.13
CA LEU A 167 26.22 27.43 -26.31
C LEU A 167 27.56 27.24 -27.02
N ASP A 168 27.78 26.12 -27.71
CA ASP A 168 29.00 25.90 -28.50
C ASP A 168 29.12 26.93 -29.65
N LYS A 169 28.03 27.24 -30.34
CA LYS A 169 27.99 28.26 -31.39
C LYS A 169 28.29 29.65 -30.83
N LEU A 170 27.65 30.03 -29.72
CA LEU A 170 27.89 31.31 -29.05
C LEU A 170 29.34 31.41 -28.56
N GLY A 171 29.90 30.32 -28.00
CA GLY A 171 31.30 30.25 -27.59
C GLY A 171 32.26 30.52 -28.75
N LYS A 172 32.01 29.91 -29.91
CA LYS A 172 32.79 30.17 -31.15
C LYS A 172 32.68 31.62 -31.61
N GLN A 173 31.47 32.20 -31.59
CA GLN A 173 31.26 33.60 -31.95
C GLN A 173 31.99 34.57 -31.02
N ILE A 174 31.99 34.29 -29.71
CA ILE A 174 32.72 35.09 -28.72
C ILE A 174 34.23 35.03 -28.97
N GLU A 175 34.79 33.85 -29.23
CA GLU A 175 36.21 33.71 -29.56
C GLU A 175 36.58 34.42 -30.87
N GLU A 176 35.72 34.37 -31.89
CA GLU A 176 35.94 35.09 -33.14
C GLU A 176 35.89 36.61 -32.94
N LEU A 177 34.91 37.12 -32.19
CA LEU A 177 34.85 38.55 -31.83
C LEU A 177 36.09 38.97 -31.05
N LYS A 178 36.52 38.20 -30.07
CA LYS A 178 37.72 38.48 -29.27
C LYS A 178 38.97 38.54 -30.13
N ARG A 179 39.14 37.59 -31.06
CA ARG A 179 40.24 37.61 -32.04
C ARG A 179 40.15 38.84 -32.95
N GLY A 180 38.97 39.14 -33.50
CA GLY A 180 38.75 40.30 -34.35
C GLY A 180 39.00 41.65 -33.67
N SER A 181 38.60 41.80 -32.40
CA SER A 181 38.88 43.01 -31.60
C SER A 181 40.35 43.16 -31.28
N SER A 182 41.05 42.05 -30.99
CA SER A 182 42.50 42.10 -30.74
C SER A 182 43.28 42.47 -32.00
N SER A 183 42.93 41.91 -33.16
CA SER A 183 43.60 42.23 -34.42
C SER A 183 43.31 43.67 -34.86
N SER A 184 42.07 44.14 -34.77
CA SER A 184 41.72 45.52 -35.14
C SER A 184 42.45 46.55 -34.27
N SER A 185 42.55 46.32 -32.96
CA SER A 185 43.30 47.21 -32.06
C SER A 185 44.79 47.29 -32.40
N SER A 186 45.41 46.16 -32.77
CA SER A 186 46.83 46.11 -33.15
C SER A 186 47.12 46.81 -34.47
N SER A 187 46.22 46.68 -35.46
CA SER A 187 46.32 47.37 -36.75
C SER A 187 46.16 48.89 -36.57
N SER A 188 45.11 49.34 -35.87
CA SER A 188 44.90 50.77 -35.62
C SER A 188 46.04 51.40 -34.81
N SER A 189 46.63 50.66 -33.85
CA SER A 189 47.79 51.13 -33.09
C SER A 189 49.03 51.32 -33.98
N SER A 190 49.29 50.38 -34.89
CA SER A 190 50.42 50.44 -35.82
C SER A 190 50.27 51.57 -36.84
N GLU A 191 49.06 51.76 -37.37
CA GLU A 191 48.72 52.88 -38.26
C GLU A 191 48.87 54.22 -37.55
N LEU A 192 48.37 54.36 -36.32
CA LEU A 192 48.55 55.58 -35.52
C LEU A 192 50.02 55.91 -35.25
N SER A 193 50.84 54.90 -34.92
CA SER A 193 52.29 55.08 -34.72
C SER A 193 52.98 55.57 -36.00
N SER A 194 52.58 55.01 -37.15
CA SER A 194 53.10 55.39 -38.47
C SER A 194 52.70 56.82 -38.84
N LEU A 195 51.43 57.19 -38.63
CA LEU A 195 50.96 58.57 -38.82
C LEU A 195 51.69 59.54 -37.89
N LYS A 196 51.84 59.21 -36.61
CA LYS A 196 52.53 60.07 -35.64
C LYS A 196 53.98 60.32 -36.04
N SER A 197 54.68 59.29 -36.49
CA SER A 197 56.06 59.41 -37.01
C SER A 197 56.13 60.30 -38.26
N THR A 198 55.14 60.16 -39.16
CA THR A 198 55.02 60.99 -40.36
C THR A 198 54.75 62.45 -40.00
N VAL A 199 53.82 62.72 -39.08
CA VAL A 199 53.51 64.07 -38.60
C VAL A 199 54.71 64.71 -37.90
N SER A 200 55.44 63.96 -37.06
CA SER A 200 56.67 64.46 -36.42
C SER A 200 57.77 64.79 -37.45
N SER A 201 57.89 63.98 -38.50
CA SER A 201 58.82 64.23 -39.60
C SER A 201 58.41 65.49 -40.36
N GLN A 202 57.12 65.63 -40.67
CA GLN A 202 56.57 66.82 -41.33
C GLN A 202 56.76 68.09 -40.47
N ALA A 203 56.49 68.03 -39.18
CA ALA A 203 56.73 69.15 -38.26
C ALA A 203 58.21 69.59 -38.29
N SER A 204 59.14 68.63 -38.23
CA SER A 204 60.58 68.92 -38.32
C SER A 204 60.96 69.55 -39.67
N THR A 205 60.31 69.15 -40.76
CA THR A 205 60.54 69.78 -42.08
C THR A 205 59.97 71.19 -42.16
N LEU A 206 58.81 71.44 -41.54
CA LEU A 206 58.22 72.77 -41.45
C LEU A 206 59.10 73.72 -40.64
N ASP A 207 59.66 73.26 -39.50
CA ASP A 207 60.58 74.07 -38.69
C ASP A 207 61.85 74.46 -39.46
N LYS A 208 62.40 73.53 -40.25
CA LYS A 208 63.54 73.79 -41.14
C LYS A 208 63.18 74.80 -42.22
N LEU A 209 62.04 74.61 -42.90
CA LEU A 209 61.57 75.54 -43.93
C LEU A 209 61.29 76.93 -43.36
N ALA A 210 60.70 77.02 -42.16
CA ALA A 210 60.46 78.28 -41.47
C ALA A 210 61.79 79.01 -41.18
N SER A 211 62.79 78.29 -40.66
CA SER A 211 64.13 78.86 -40.43
C SER A 211 64.77 79.35 -41.73
N GLN A 212 64.67 78.58 -42.82
CA GLN A 212 65.19 78.98 -44.13
C GLN A 212 64.49 80.24 -44.67
N ILE A 213 63.17 80.39 -44.45
CA ILE A 213 62.43 81.59 -44.84
C ILE A 213 62.90 82.80 -44.02
N ASP A 214 63.11 82.64 -42.72
CA ASP A 214 63.63 83.72 -41.87
C ASP A 214 65.05 84.15 -42.28
N ASP A 215 65.92 83.19 -42.60
CA ASP A 215 67.26 83.47 -43.11
C ASP A 215 67.23 84.19 -44.47
N LEU A 216 66.37 83.74 -45.39
CA LEU A 216 66.17 84.42 -46.67
C LEU A 216 65.65 85.85 -46.49
N LYS A 217 64.67 86.05 -45.62
CA LYS A 217 64.10 87.37 -45.31
C LYS A 217 65.16 88.31 -44.74
N ARG A 218 65.98 87.82 -43.80
CA ARG A 218 67.13 88.54 -43.26
C ARG A 218 68.13 88.87 -44.37
N GLY A 219 68.52 87.88 -45.16
CA GLY A 219 69.44 88.04 -46.29
C GLY A 219 68.98 89.10 -47.30
N SER A 220 67.71 89.04 -47.73
CA SER A 220 67.10 90.03 -48.62
C SER A 220 67.05 91.43 -48.01
N SER A 221 66.76 91.55 -46.71
CA SER A 221 66.78 92.85 -46.03
C SER A 221 68.20 93.43 -45.94
N SER A 222 69.20 92.60 -45.63
CA SER A 222 70.60 93.03 -45.61
C SER A 222 71.10 93.39 -47.01
N SER A 223 70.77 92.62 -48.05
CA SER A 223 71.20 92.94 -49.41
C SER A 223 70.53 94.20 -49.94
N SER A 224 69.24 94.43 -49.62
CA SER A 224 68.54 95.67 -49.99
C SER A 224 69.17 96.92 -49.34
N SER A 225 69.59 96.82 -48.07
CA SER A 225 70.22 97.95 -47.36
C SER A 225 71.65 98.22 -47.84
N SER A 226 72.43 97.17 -48.12
CA SER A 226 73.74 97.31 -48.78
C SER A 226 73.60 97.94 -50.17
N ASN A 227 72.73 97.40 -51.01
CA ASN A 227 72.48 97.93 -52.36
C ASN A 227 71.97 99.37 -52.31
N SER A 228 71.09 99.72 -51.35
CA SER A 228 70.62 101.09 -51.17
C SER A 228 71.74 102.04 -50.79
N SER A 229 72.65 101.60 -49.91
CA SER A 229 73.79 102.42 -49.46
C SER A 229 74.77 102.65 -50.61
N GLU A 230 75.11 101.61 -51.37
CA GLU A 230 75.94 101.71 -52.57
C GLU A 230 75.32 102.66 -53.61
N LEU A 231 74.01 102.54 -53.86
CA LEU A 231 73.29 103.38 -54.82
C LEU A 231 73.28 104.85 -54.36
N SER A 232 73.13 105.12 -53.05
CA SER A 232 73.28 106.46 -52.48
C SER A 232 74.70 107.01 -52.68
N SER A 233 75.74 106.23 -52.41
CA SER A 233 77.14 106.64 -52.64
C SER A 233 77.41 106.95 -54.11
N LEU A 234 76.98 106.08 -55.03
CA LEU A 234 77.07 106.29 -56.47
C LEU A 234 76.33 107.56 -56.91
N LYS A 235 75.13 107.81 -56.37
CA LYS A 235 74.35 109.02 -56.69
C LYS A 235 75.03 110.30 -56.22
N SER A 236 75.64 110.28 -55.03
CA SER A 236 76.47 111.40 -54.54
C SER A 236 77.69 111.61 -55.42
N GLU A 237 78.39 110.55 -55.82
CA GLU A 237 79.54 110.62 -56.71
C GLU A 237 79.15 111.23 -58.08
N VAL A 238 78.06 110.75 -58.69
CA VAL A 238 77.53 111.30 -59.95
C VAL A 238 77.11 112.76 -59.79
N SER A 239 76.49 113.13 -58.66
CA SER A 239 76.13 114.52 -58.37
C SER A 239 77.36 115.43 -58.25
N ASN A 240 78.40 114.97 -57.54
CA ASN A 240 79.67 115.69 -57.42
C ASN A 240 80.36 115.85 -58.77
N GLN A 241 80.39 114.78 -59.58
CA GLN A 241 80.88 114.82 -60.96
C GLN A 241 80.08 115.79 -61.82
N GLY A 242 78.75 115.84 -61.67
CA GLY A 242 77.89 116.80 -62.35
C GLY A 242 78.23 118.25 -62.01
N GLN A 243 78.42 118.56 -60.71
CA GLN A 243 78.87 119.88 -60.27
C GLN A 243 80.25 120.25 -60.81
N ASN A 244 81.19 119.30 -60.79
CA ASN A 244 82.53 119.50 -61.38
C ASN A 244 82.46 119.75 -62.88
N LEU A 245 81.61 119.02 -63.61
CA LEU A 245 81.37 119.24 -65.04
C LEU A 245 80.79 120.63 -65.32
N ASP A 246 79.84 121.10 -64.49
CA ASP A 246 79.27 122.43 -64.62
C ASP A 246 80.29 123.54 -64.30
N GLN A 247 81.16 123.32 -63.31
CA GLN A 247 82.29 124.22 -63.02
C GLN A 247 83.31 124.25 -64.16
N LEU A 248 83.65 123.10 -64.74
CA LEU A 248 84.51 123.03 -65.93
C LEU A 248 83.86 123.72 -67.12
N LYS A 249 82.56 123.54 -67.34
CA LYS A 249 81.81 124.23 -68.40
C LYS A 249 81.82 125.74 -68.21
N ARG A 250 81.61 126.24 -66.99
CA ARG A 250 81.73 127.67 -66.68
C ARG A 250 83.14 128.17 -66.92
N SER A 251 84.15 127.45 -66.45
CA SER A 251 85.56 127.80 -66.66
C SER A 251 85.91 127.82 -68.15
N LEU A 252 85.39 126.87 -68.94
CA LEU A 252 85.55 126.82 -70.38
C LEU A 252 84.83 128.00 -71.06
N GLU A 253 83.61 128.34 -70.64
CA GLU A 253 82.86 129.48 -71.18
C GLU A 253 83.54 130.82 -70.83
N ASP A 254 84.06 130.96 -69.61
CA ASP A 254 84.87 132.11 -69.20
C ASP A 254 86.15 132.20 -70.03
N LEU A 255 86.86 131.08 -70.26
CA LEU A 255 88.04 131.04 -71.13
C LEU A 255 87.67 131.39 -72.58
N ARG A 256 86.55 130.88 -73.08
CA ARG A 256 86.01 131.15 -74.42
C ARG A 256 85.62 132.61 -74.58
N SER A 257 85.09 133.24 -73.54
CA SER A 257 84.80 134.69 -73.50
C SER A 257 86.07 135.53 -73.52
N LYS A 258 87.18 135.01 -72.98
CA LYS A 258 88.48 135.69 -72.92
C LYS A 258 89.35 135.47 -74.16
N VAL A 259 88.99 134.51 -75.00
CA VAL A 259 89.65 134.17 -76.28
C VAL A 259 88.97 134.85 -77.48
N LYS A 260 87.96 135.70 -77.25
CA LYS A 260 87.30 136.54 -78.27
C LYS A 260 87.32 138.01 -77.85
#